data_AF-A0AB72Z1S2-F1
#
_entry.id   AF-A0AB72Z1S2-F1
#
_cell.length_a   1.000
_cell.length_b   1.000
_cell.length_c   1.000
_cell.angle_alpha   90.00
_cell.angle_beta   90.00
_cell.angle_gamma   90.00
#
_symmetry.space_group_name_H-M   'P 1'
#
loop_
_entity.id
_entity.type
_entity.pdbx_description
1 polymer ?
#
loop_
_entity_poly.entity_id
_entity_poly.type
_entity_poly.pdbx_seq_one_letter_code
_entity_poly.pdbx_strand_id
1 'polypeptide(L)'
;MNGVIATPTAADNLREAFVRLGKELAFTLEMYRVEAAVNAKISPKSGSAFDNEWDYARDSTLTVAKTTGQTWADGGDPVQDLRDWADAIDAVEGDMPTIMLTTKKVWRALAKNAAMIKYYYPTTAKASLPNLLKDDELKYVLIQMTDIREVVIVDDIYKDYARQMGIELPGKVKSFFPENTVLLIPALGDTSMGYTAFGPTAQAKEKAVYGITREYDAGPVGVVLDSTGANPGYEALVNASALPVLVKSNSTLKATVLL
;
A
#
# COMPACT_ATOMS: atom_id res chain seq x y z
N MET A 1 -4.75 43.86 16.38
CA MET A 1 -5.59 42.95 17.19
C MET A 1 -4.71 41.78 17.60
N ASN A 2 -4.22 41.76 18.84
CA ASN A 2 -3.48 40.63 19.40
C ASN A 2 -4.52 39.59 19.84
N GLY A 3 -4.70 38.54 19.04
CA GLY A 3 -5.53 37.41 19.43
C GLY A 3 -4.86 36.69 20.60
N VAL A 4 -5.54 36.63 21.73
CA VAL A 4 -5.15 35.76 22.85
C VAL A 4 -5.29 34.33 22.32
N ILE A 5 -4.17 33.63 22.15
CA ILE A 5 -4.20 32.18 21.89
C ILE A 5 -4.68 31.54 23.18
N ALA A 6 -5.90 31.00 23.18
CA ALA A 6 -6.44 30.29 24.33
C ALA A 6 -5.50 29.13 24.68
N THR A 7 -5.12 29.01 25.95
CA THR A 7 -4.32 27.88 26.42
C THR A 7 -5.15 26.60 26.27
N PRO A 8 -4.63 25.54 25.60
CA PRO A 8 -5.35 24.29 25.40
C PRO A 8 -5.81 23.69 26.73
N THR A 9 -7.05 23.23 26.81
CA THR A 9 -7.53 22.51 28.00
C THR A 9 -6.98 21.08 28.02
N ALA A 10 -7.03 20.42 29.18
CA ALA A 10 -6.69 18.99 29.27
C ALA A 10 -7.55 18.12 28.32
N ALA A 11 -8.82 18.50 28.11
CA ALA A 11 -9.70 17.84 27.16
C ALA A 11 -9.26 18.05 25.71
N ASP A 12 -8.75 19.23 25.35
CA ASP A 12 -8.24 19.50 24.00
C ASP A 12 -6.97 18.71 23.73
N ASN A 13 -6.05 18.66 24.69
CA ASN A 13 -4.84 17.85 24.59
C ASN A 13 -5.15 16.35 24.44
N LEU A 14 -6.17 15.84 25.16
CA LEU A 14 -6.62 14.44 25.02
C LEU A 14 -7.25 14.18 23.64
N ARG A 15 -8.08 15.08 23.12
CA ARG A 15 -8.65 14.96 21.77
C ARG A 15 -7.55 14.91 20.71
N GLU A 16 -6.59 15.81 20.79
CA GLU A 16 -5.43 15.82 19.89
C GLU A 16 -4.61 14.53 20.00
N ALA A 17 -4.41 14.01 21.22
CA ALA A 17 -3.75 12.73 21.44
C ALA A 17 -4.50 11.56 20.77
N PHE A 18 -5.83 11.48 20.89
CA PHE A 18 -6.61 10.44 20.21
C PHE A 18 -6.55 10.52 18.70
N VAL A 19 -6.62 11.73 18.14
CA VAL A 19 -6.50 11.92 16.69
C VAL A 19 -5.14 11.43 16.23
N ARG A 20 -4.07 11.75 16.96
CA ARG A 20 -2.71 11.26 16.65
C ARG A 20 -2.62 9.73 16.74
N LEU A 21 -3.00 9.14 17.87
CA LEU A 21 -2.91 7.70 18.10
C LEU A 21 -3.77 6.89 17.11
N GLY A 22 -4.96 7.38 16.78
CA GLY A 22 -5.82 6.77 15.76
C GLY A 22 -5.21 6.81 14.36
N LYS A 23 -4.53 7.92 14.01
CA LYS A 23 -3.78 8.02 12.75
C LYS A 23 -2.60 7.04 12.69
N GLU A 24 -1.83 6.94 13.77
CA GLU A 24 -0.72 5.98 13.88
C GLU A 24 -1.18 4.53 13.73
N LEU A 25 -2.31 4.18 14.35
CA LEU A 25 -2.94 2.88 14.17
C LEU A 25 -3.34 2.65 12.70
N ALA A 26 -4.03 3.61 12.08
CA ALA A 26 -4.46 3.50 10.68
C ALA A 26 -3.27 3.33 9.72
N PHE A 27 -2.16 4.05 9.94
CA PHE A 27 -0.94 3.89 9.17
C PHE A 27 -0.29 2.53 9.35
N THR A 28 -0.29 2.00 10.57
CA THR A 28 0.23 0.66 10.85
C THR A 28 -0.58 -0.40 10.11
N LEU A 29 -1.92 -0.29 10.12
CA LEU A 29 -2.79 -1.17 9.36
C LEU A 29 -2.54 -1.07 7.86
N GLU A 30 -2.38 0.14 7.34
CA GLU A 30 -2.11 0.36 5.93
C GLU A 30 -0.75 -0.20 5.49
N MET A 31 0.30 -0.03 6.30
CA MET A 31 1.60 -0.65 6.05
C MET A 31 1.47 -2.17 5.92
N TYR A 32 0.74 -2.83 6.82
CA TYR A 32 0.53 -4.29 6.75
C TYR A 32 -0.39 -4.71 5.60
N ARG A 33 -1.35 -3.88 5.17
CA ARG A 33 -2.14 -4.13 3.96
C ARG A 33 -1.27 -4.10 2.71
N VAL A 34 -0.36 -3.13 2.63
CA VAL A 34 0.62 -3.05 1.54
C VAL A 34 1.57 -4.24 1.58
N GLU A 35 2.06 -4.65 2.75
CA GLU A 35 2.90 -5.86 2.87
C GLU A 35 2.15 -7.12 2.41
N ALA A 36 0.91 -7.32 2.86
CA ALA A 36 0.06 -8.42 2.41
C ALA A 36 -0.15 -8.40 0.90
N ALA A 37 -0.57 -7.28 0.32
CA ALA A 37 -0.87 -7.18 -1.11
C ALA A 37 0.40 -7.33 -1.98
N VAL A 38 1.50 -6.68 -1.58
CA VAL A 38 2.73 -6.66 -2.38
C VAL A 38 3.52 -7.95 -2.21
N ASN A 39 3.75 -8.40 -0.98
CA ASN A 39 4.62 -9.54 -0.70
C ASN A 39 3.87 -10.86 -0.58
N ALA A 40 2.52 -10.84 -0.57
CA ALA A 40 1.71 -11.98 -0.15
C ALA A 40 2.12 -12.52 1.24
N LYS A 41 2.72 -11.66 2.06
CA LYS A 41 3.30 -12.01 3.35
C LYS A 41 3.16 -10.83 4.31
N ILE A 42 2.93 -11.13 5.58
CA ILE A 42 3.06 -10.15 6.67
C ILE A 42 4.11 -10.67 7.64
N SER A 43 5.11 -9.85 7.92
CA SER A 43 6.12 -10.11 8.94
C SER A 43 5.95 -9.07 10.05
N PRO A 44 5.30 -9.42 11.17
CA PRO A 44 5.09 -8.48 12.27
C PRO A 44 6.42 -7.90 12.76
N LYS A 45 6.48 -6.57 12.92
CA LYS A 45 7.71 -5.86 13.32
C LYS A 45 7.88 -5.76 14.84
N SER A 46 7.09 -6.49 15.61
CA SER A 46 6.97 -6.34 17.05
C SER A 46 7.83 -7.36 17.78
N GLY A 47 9.16 -7.30 17.69
CA GLY A 47 10.15 -8.26 18.21
C GLY A 47 9.76 -9.06 19.48
N SER A 48 8.83 -9.99 19.35
CA SER A 48 8.11 -10.68 20.41
C SER A 48 7.95 -12.13 19.98
N ALA A 49 7.89 -13.05 20.94
CA ALA A 49 7.95 -14.49 20.69
C ALA A 49 6.77 -15.07 19.88
N PHE A 50 5.83 -14.23 19.41
CA PHE A 50 4.67 -14.59 18.60
C PHE A 50 4.69 -13.95 17.20
N ASP A 51 5.85 -13.47 16.75
CA ASP A 51 6.12 -13.02 15.37
C ASP A 51 6.11 -14.20 14.40
N ASN A 52 4.96 -14.89 14.27
CA ASN A 52 4.79 -15.80 13.15
C ASN A 52 4.85 -14.98 11.86
N GLU A 53 5.39 -15.53 10.78
CA GLU A 53 5.17 -14.93 9.46
C GLU A 53 3.81 -15.42 8.97
N TRP A 54 2.99 -14.50 8.46
CA TRP A 54 1.76 -14.88 7.77
C TRP A 54 2.08 -14.94 6.30
N ASP A 55 2.19 -16.15 5.75
CA ASP A 55 2.42 -16.40 4.33
C ASP A 55 1.10 -16.79 3.66
N TYR A 56 0.65 -15.96 2.70
CA TYR A 56 -0.55 -16.21 1.90
C TYR A 56 -0.30 -17.16 0.72
N ALA A 57 0.88 -17.77 0.66
CA ALA A 57 1.24 -18.82 -0.27
C ALA A 57 1.02 -18.45 -1.74
N ARG A 58 1.31 -17.18 -2.11
CA ARG A 58 1.38 -16.79 -3.53
C ARG A 58 2.45 -17.64 -4.20
N ASP A 59 2.12 -18.17 -5.39
CA ASP A 59 3.07 -18.93 -6.17
C ASP A 59 4.36 -18.12 -6.40
N SER A 60 5.51 -18.78 -6.19
CA SER A 60 6.82 -18.13 -6.26
C SER A 60 7.13 -17.51 -7.62
N THR A 61 6.53 -18.03 -8.70
CA THR A 61 6.66 -17.50 -10.07
C THR A 61 6.02 -16.11 -10.21
N LEU A 62 5.10 -15.73 -9.33
CA LEU A 62 4.44 -14.43 -9.29
C LEU A 62 5.18 -13.39 -8.44
N THR A 63 6.43 -13.68 -8.08
CA THR A 63 7.34 -12.72 -7.46
C THR A 63 8.60 -12.59 -8.32
N VAL A 64 8.68 -11.51 -9.07
CA VAL A 64 9.72 -11.27 -10.07
C VAL A 64 10.67 -10.17 -9.61
N ALA A 65 11.96 -10.34 -9.90
CA ALA A 65 12.96 -9.30 -9.73
C ALA A 65 13.81 -9.21 -10.99
N LYS A 66 13.74 -8.08 -11.70
CA LYS A 66 14.56 -7.82 -12.88
C LYS A 66 15.99 -7.53 -12.47
N THR A 67 16.94 -8.05 -13.24
CA THR A 67 18.36 -7.75 -13.07
C THR A 67 18.81 -6.65 -14.02
N THR A 68 20.05 -6.17 -13.86
CA THR A 68 20.67 -5.19 -14.77
C THR A 68 20.55 -5.63 -16.23
N GLY A 69 20.21 -4.68 -17.11
CA GLY A 69 19.95 -4.93 -18.54
C GLY A 69 18.57 -5.53 -18.87
N GLN A 70 17.80 -5.93 -17.85
CA GLN A 70 16.41 -6.35 -18.01
C GLN A 70 15.43 -5.36 -17.35
N THR A 71 15.93 -4.42 -16.55
CA THR A 71 15.10 -3.40 -15.91
C THR A 71 14.39 -2.55 -16.97
N TRP A 72 13.26 -1.95 -16.59
CA TRP A 72 12.53 -1.07 -17.51
C TRP A 72 13.26 0.25 -17.77
N ALA A 73 14.29 0.59 -16.99
CA ALA A 73 15.19 1.70 -17.29
C ALA A 73 16.35 1.31 -18.22
N ASP A 74 16.73 0.02 -18.29
CA ASP A 74 17.94 -0.45 -18.96
C ASP A 74 17.66 -1.34 -20.18
N GLY A 75 16.55 -1.09 -20.88
CA GLY A 75 16.24 -1.75 -22.16
C GLY A 75 15.35 -3.01 -22.07
N GLY A 76 14.81 -3.33 -20.89
CA GLY A 76 13.74 -4.32 -20.77
C GLY A 76 12.48 -3.93 -21.56
N ASP A 77 11.61 -4.90 -21.83
CA ASP A 77 10.38 -4.73 -22.59
C ASP A 77 9.15 -4.84 -21.66
N PRO A 78 8.57 -3.70 -21.22
CA PRO A 78 7.45 -3.72 -20.29
C PRO A 78 6.18 -4.33 -20.87
N VAL A 79 5.95 -4.23 -22.18
CA VAL A 79 4.75 -4.80 -22.81
C VAL A 79 4.84 -6.32 -22.80
N GLN A 80 5.97 -6.87 -23.23
CA GLN A 80 6.17 -8.31 -23.21
C GLN A 80 6.13 -8.85 -21.77
N ASP A 81 6.80 -8.17 -20.84
CA ASP A 81 6.80 -8.52 -19.43
C ASP A 81 5.38 -8.60 -18.85
N LEU A 82 4.55 -7.59 -19.08
CA LEU A 82 3.18 -7.55 -18.54
C LEU A 82 2.30 -8.67 -19.12
N ARG A 83 2.52 -9.08 -20.38
CA ARG A 83 1.80 -10.20 -21.00
C ARG A 83 2.27 -11.54 -20.42
N ASP A 84 3.57 -11.74 -20.34
CA ASP A 84 4.14 -12.95 -19.74
C ASP A 84 3.73 -13.12 -18.27
N TRP A 85 3.60 -12.01 -17.55
CA TRP A 85 3.12 -11.99 -16.16
C TRP A 85 1.62 -12.27 -16.03
N ALA A 86 0.80 -11.81 -16.99
CA ALA A 86 -0.61 -12.19 -17.05
C ALA A 86 -0.74 -13.70 -17.31
N ASP A 87 0.01 -14.24 -18.29
CA ASP A 87 0.04 -15.67 -18.58
C ASP A 87 0.51 -16.50 -17.37
N ALA A 88 1.48 -15.99 -16.60
CA ALA A 88 1.95 -16.64 -15.38
C ALA A 88 0.88 -16.70 -14.29
N ILE A 89 0.07 -15.63 -14.14
CA ILE A 89 -1.09 -15.61 -13.23
C ILE A 89 -2.12 -16.66 -13.66
N ASP A 90 -2.37 -16.79 -14.97
CA ASP A 90 -3.37 -17.73 -15.53
C ASP A 90 -2.95 -19.16 -15.26
N ALA A 91 -1.66 -19.45 -15.45
CA ALA A 91 -1.07 -20.77 -15.27
C ALA A 91 -1.19 -21.30 -13.83
N VAL A 92 -1.39 -20.43 -12.84
CA VAL A 92 -1.60 -20.80 -11.44
C VAL A 92 -3.04 -20.54 -10.96
N GLU A 93 -3.97 -20.49 -11.91
CA GLU A 93 -5.42 -20.34 -11.71
C GLU A 93 -5.80 -19.03 -10.99
N GLY A 94 -5.00 -17.97 -11.19
CA GLY A 94 -5.29 -16.62 -10.71
C GLY A 94 -6.19 -15.84 -11.68
N ASP A 95 -6.84 -14.79 -11.17
CA ASP A 95 -7.64 -13.88 -12.00
C ASP A 95 -6.74 -12.92 -12.77
N MET A 96 -7.00 -12.76 -14.07
CA MET A 96 -6.18 -11.92 -14.96
C MET A 96 -6.06 -10.47 -14.49
N PRO A 97 -4.84 -9.91 -14.49
CA PRO A 97 -4.62 -8.55 -14.04
C PRO A 97 -5.16 -7.54 -15.07
N THR A 98 -5.89 -6.53 -14.59
CA THR A 98 -6.27 -5.38 -15.42
C THR A 98 -5.78 -4.04 -14.85
N ILE A 99 -5.20 -4.07 -13.65
CA ILE A 99 -4.73 -2.87 -12.94
C ILE A 99 -3.26 -3.05 -12.59
N MET A 100 -2.47 -2.00 -12.82
CA MET A 100 -1.08 -1.91 -12.37
C MET A 100 -0.94 -0.82 -11.31
N LEU A 101 -0.50 -1.19 -10.11
CA LEU A 101 -0.11 -0.26 -9.06
C LEU A 101 1.40 -0.04 -9.13
N THR A 102 1.83 1.21 -9.14
CA THR A 102 3.25 1.55 -9.18
C THR A 102 3.53 2.95 -8.63
N THR A 103 4.77 3.42 -8.74
CA THR A 103 5.18 4.75 -8.31
C THR A 103 5.47 5.68 -9.48
N LYS A 104 5.54 6.99 -9.21
CA LYS A 104 5.95 8.01 -10.18
C LYS A 104 7.33 7.71 -10.78
N LYS A 105 8.21 7.06 -10.02
CA LYS A 105 9.58 6.71 -10.46
C LYS A 105 9.54 5.68 -11.57
N VAL A 106 8.81 4.58 -11.38
CA VAL A 106 8.61 3.54 -12.41
C VAL A 106 7.85 4.11 -13.61
N TRP A 107 6.80 4.89 -13.38
CA TRP A 107 6.04 5.54 -14.46
C TRP A 107 6.92 6.41 -15.37
N ARG A 108 7.83 7.19 -14.78
CA ARG A 108 8.80 8.01 -15.53
C ARG A 108 9.86 7.19 -16.27
N ALA A 109 10.21 6.01 -15.75
CA ALA A 109 11.11 5.10 -16.46
C ALA A 109 10.42 4.49 -17.68
N LEU A 110 9.17 4.05 -17.53
CA LEU A 110 8.32 3.56 -18.63
C LEU A 110 8.19 4.59 -19.77
N ALA A 111 7.96 5.86 -19.44
CA ALA A 111 7.83 6.92 -20.43
C ALA A 111 9.10 7.11 -21.29
N LYS A 112 10.28 6.76 -20.77
CA LYS A 112 11.57 6.85 -21.47
C LYS A 112 12.00 5.52 -22.10
N ASN A 113 11.26 4.44 -21.85
CA ASN A 113 11.65 3.12 -22.27
C ASN A 113 11.55 3.01 -23.81
N ALA A 114 12.62 2.52 -24.44
CA ALA A 114 12.72 2.46 -25.89
C ALA A 114 11.71 1.50 -26.52
N ALA A 115 11.35 0.40 -25.84
CA ALA A 115 10.33 -0.53 -26.32
C ALA A 115 8.95 0.15 -26.29
N MET A 116 8.59 0.81 -25.19
CA MET A 116 7.34 1.57 -25.07
C MET A 116 7.18 2.62 -26.18
N ILE A 117 8.24 3.42 -26.42
CA ILE A 117 8.26 4.42 -27.49
C ILE A 117 8.05 3.75 -28.86
N LYS A 118 8.69 2.61 -29.09
CA LYS A 118 8.56 1.85 -30.35
C LYS A 118 7.16 1.25 -30.53
N TYR A 119 6.51 0.78 -29.48
CA TYR A 119 5.12 0.31 -29.54
C TYR A 119 4.14 1.41 -29.94
N TYR A 120 4.35 2.65 -29.46
CA TYR A 120 3.52 3.78 -29.85
C TYR A 120 3.83 4.28 -31.27
N TYR A 121 5.09 4.25 -31.69
CA TYR A 121 5.56 4.69 -33.00
C TYR A 121 6.13 3.54 -33.85
N PRO A 122 5.32 2.52 -34.23
CA PRO A 122 5.82 1.28 -34.80
C PRO A 122 6.48 1.43 -36.18
N THR A 123 6.10 2.46 -36.94
CA THR A 123 6.57 2.72 -38.31
C THR A 123 7.58 3.85 -38.40
N THR A 124 7.86 4.55 -37.30
CA THR A 124 8.78 5.70 -37.30
C THR A 124 10.22 5.23 -37.24
N ALA A 125 11.07 5.79 -38.11
CA ALA A 125 12.49 5.49 -38.11
C ALA A 125 13.15 5.89 -36.78
N LYS A 126 14.11 5.10 -36.30
CA LYS A 126 14.77 5.28 -34.99
C LYS A 126 15.31 6.70 -34.77
N ALA A 127 15.88 7.31 -35.81
CA ALA A 127 16.45 8.67 -35.75
C ALA A 127 15.40 9.78 -35.54
N SER A 128 14.12 9.47 -35.73
CA SER A 128 12.99 10.41 -35.63
C SER A 128 12.07 10.12 -34.44
N LEU A 129 12.41 9.14 -33.59
CA LEU A 129 11.64 8.84 -32.39
C LEU A 129 11.83 9.94 -31.33
N PRO A 130 10.78 10.30 -30.58
CA PRO A 130 10.93 11.14 -29.41
C PRO A 130 11.70 10.41 -28.30
N ASN A 131 12.27 11.18 -27.38
CA ASN A 131 13.00 10.64 -26.22
C ASN A 131 12.10 10.25 -25.04
N LEU A 132 10.81 10.61 -25.09
CA LEU A 132 9.85 10.44 -24.01
C LEU A 132 8.42 10.38 -24.58
N LEU A 133 7.61 9.46 -24.07
CA LEU A 133 6.17 9.44 -24.26
C LEU A 133 5.47 10.37 -23.25
N LYS A 134 4.39 11.01 -23.68
CA LYS A 134 3.45 11.69 -22.78
C LYS A 134 2.61 10.67 -22.01
N ASP A 135 1.95 11.12 -20.95
CA ASP A 135 1.15 10.25 -20.08
C ASP A 135 0.00 9.55 -20.82
N ASP A 136 -0.67 10.23 -21.75
CA ASP A 136 -1.74 9.68 -22.58
C ASP A 136 -1.20 8.65 -23.59
N GLU A 137 -0.06 8.94 -24.21
CA GLU A 137 0.63 8.03 -25.14
C GLU A 137 1.09 6.75 -24.40
N LEU A 138 1.63 6.89 -23.20
CA LEU A 138 2.07 5.76 -22.38
C LEU A 138 0.89 4.89 -21.94
N LYS A 139 -0.20 5.50 -21.47
CA LYS A 139 -1.45 4.78 -21.14
C LYS A 139 -2.02 4.07 -22.36
N TYR A 140 -2.00 4.72 -23.53
CA TYR A 140 -2.45 4.11 -24.78
C TYR A 140 -1.67 2.82 -25.09
N VAL A 141 -0.33 2.84 -25.00
CA VAL A 141 0.47 1.62 -25.21
C VAL A 141 0.06 0.51 -24.27
N LEU A 142 -0.07 0.80 -22.97
CA LEU A 142 -0.44 -0.22 -21.98
C LEU A 142 -1.83 -0.80 -22.27
N ILE A 143 -2.83 0.03 -22.52
CA ILE A 143 -4.21 -0.42 -22.77
C ILE A 143 -4.34 -1.21 -24.08
N GLN A 144 -3.59 -0.82 -25.12
CA GLN A 144 -3.73 -1.45 -26.44
C GLN A 144 -2.86 -2.70 -26.61
N MET A 145 -1.73 -2.76 -25.92
CA MET A 145 -0.75 -3.84 -26.10
C MET A 145 -0.77 -4.87 -24.97
N THR A 146 -1.49 -4.59 -23.88
CA THR A 146 -1.63 -5.45 -22.69
C THR A 146 -3.06 -5.40 -22.18
N ASP A 147 -3.41 -6.23 -21.19
CA ASP A 147 -4.72 -6.18 -20.54
C ASP A 147 -4.81 -5.14 -19.39
N ILE A 148 -3.76 -4.34 -19.18
CA ILE A 148 -3.74 -3.29 -18.16
C ILE A 148 -4.57 -2.09 -18.62
N ARG A 149 -5.77 -1.97 -18.04
CA ARG A 149 -6.76 -0.92 -18.32
C ARG A 149 -6.54 0.33 -17.49
N GLU A 150 -5.96 0.18 -16.30
CA GLU A 150 -5.73 1.29 -15.38
C GLU A 150 -4.36 1.18 -14.71
N VAL A 151 -3.73 2.34 -14.52
CA VAL A 151 -2.47 2.47 -13.78
C VAL A 151 -2.66 3.44 -12.63
N VAL A 152 -2.37 2.94 -11.44
CA VAL A 152 -2.49 3.70 -10.20
C VAL A 152 -1.09 4.11 -9.74
N ILE A 153 -0.85 5.41 -9.66
CA ILE A 153 0.39 5.99 -9.14
C ILE A 153 0.23 6.18 -7.63
N VAL A 154 0.67 5.17 -6.89
CA VAL A 154 0.39 5.02 -5.45
C VAL A 154 1.00 6.16 -4.64
N ASP A 155 2.24 6.55 -4.92
CA ASP A 155 2.91 7.63 -4.19
C ASP A 155 2.27 9.01 -4.38
N ASP A 156 1.57 9.26 -5.50
CA ASP A 156 0.77 10.47 -5.67
C ASP A 156 -0.48 10.44 -4.77
N ILE A 157 -1.16 9.28 -4.65
CA ILE A 157 -2.33 9.11 -3.75
C ILE A 157 -1.93 9.34 -2.29
N TYR A 158 -0.85 8.71 -1.84
CA TYR A 158 -0.36 8.87 -0.47
C TYR A 158 0.05 10.32 -0.18
N LYS A 159 0.73 10.97 -1.12
CA LYS A 159 1.14 12.37 -1.00
C LYS A 159 -0.05 13.31 -0.92
N ASP A 160 -1.06 13.12 -1.76
CA ASP A 160 -2.26 13.97 -1.76
C ASP A 160 -3.09 13.76 -0.49
N TYR A 161 -3.23 12.51 -0.03
CA TYR A 161 -3.85 12.21 1.26
C TYR A 161 -3.10 12.87 2.43
N ALA A 162 -1.77 12.72 2.46
CA ALA A 162 -0.92 13.32 3.49
C ALA A 162 -1.08 14.85 3.55
N ARG A 163 -1.11 15.51 2.38
CA ARG A 163 -1.34 16.95 2.26
C ARG A 163 -2.73 17.36 2.73
N GLN A 164 -3.78 16.67 2.29
CA GLN A 164 -5.17 16.99 2.67
C GLN A 164 -5.40 16.86 4.17
N MET A 165 -4.79 15.85 4.79
CA MET A 165 -4.97 15.55 6.21
C MET A 165 -3.98 16.28 7.12
N GLY A 166 -3.00 16.99 6.55
CA GLY A 166 -1.94 17.67 7.30
C GLY A 166 -1.09 16.69 8.12
N ILE A 167 -0.82 15.50 7.58
CA ILE A 167 -0.08 14.42 8.25
C ILE A 167 1.23 14.13 7.52
N GLU A 168 2.26 13.79 8.28
CA GLU A 168 3.47 13.16 7.74
C GLU A 168 3.36 11.65 7.95
N LEU A 169 3.74 10.87 6.93
CA LEU A 169 3.86 9.42 7.09
C LEU A 169 5.03 9.10 8.03
N PRO A 170 4.91 8.04 8.86
CA PRO A 170 6.00 7.60 9.72
C PRO A 170 7.31 7.42 8.95
N GLY A 171 8.42 7.89 9.53
CA GLY A 171 9.73 7.83 8.88
C GLY A 171 9.91 8.76 7.66
N LYS A 172 8.97 9.69 7.42
CA LYS A 172 9.00 10.64 6.29
C LYS A 172 9.07 9.97 4.91
N VAL A 173 8.53 8.75 4.81
CA VAL A 173 8.42 8.03 3.55
C VAL A 173 7.38 8.69 2.63
N LYS A 174 7.52 8.54 1.31
CA LYS A 174 6.55 9.06 0.33
C LYS A 174 5.29 8.20 0.22
N SER A 175 5.45 6.89 0.43
CA SER A 175 4.38 5.88 0.48
C SER A 175 4.92 4.64 1.18
N PHE A 176 4.03 3.75 1.64
CA PHE A 176 4.44 2.42 2.11
C PHE A 176 4.71 1.43 0.96
N PHE A 177 4.31 1.77 -0.27
CA PHE A 177 4.55 0.97 -1.46
C PHE A 177 6.03 1.04 -1.90
N PRO A 178 6.65 -0.09 -2.30
CA PRO A 178 8.06 -0.10 -2.68
C PRO A 178 8.34 0.69 -3.97
N GLU A 179 9.38 1.54 -3.94
CA GLU A 179 9.62 2.58 -4.95
C GLU A 179 9.90 2.04 -6.37
N ASN A 180 10.53 0.87 -6.49
CA ASN A 180 11.01 0.27 -7.74
C ASN A 180 10.11 -0.87 -8.26
N THR A 181 8.88 -0.95 -7.77
CA THR A 181 8.03 -2.12 -7.93
C THR A 181 6.75 -1.80 -8.70
N VAL A 182 6.21 -2.82 -9.36
CA VAL A 182 4.81 -2.88 -9.79
C VAL A 182 4.10 -4.00 -9.05
N LEU A 183 2.82 -3.79 -8.80
CA LEU A 183 1.89 -4.81 -8.33
C LEU A 183 0.74 -4.90 -9.34
N LEU A 184 0.49 -6.09 -9.84
CA LEU A 184 -0.64 -6.38 -10.72
C LEU A 184 -1.79 -6.97 -9.92
N ILE A 185 -3.01 -6.51 -10.19
CA ILE A 185 -4.25 -7.00 -9.58
C ILE A 185 -5.39 -7.05 -10.62
N PRO A 186 -6.43 -7.88 -10.42
CA PRO A 186 -7.50 -8.06 -11.40
C PRO A 186 -8.42 -6.85 -11.53
N ALA A 187 -8.77 -6.19 -10.43
CA ALA A 187 -9.69 -5.05 -10.43
C ALA A 187 -9.52 -4.17 -9.18
N LEU A 188 -9.89 -2.89 -9.29
CA LEU A 188 -10.06 -2.01 -8.14
C LEU A 188 -11.40 -2.28 -7.45
N GLY A 189 -11.38 -2.26 -6.12
CA GLY A 189 -12.61 -2.43 -5.31
C GLY A 189 -13.19 -3.84 -5.31
N ASP A 190 -12.48 -4.85 -5.83
CA ASP A 190 -12.89 -6.25 -5.72
C ASP A 190 -12.76 -6.73 -4.26
N THR A 191 -13.91 -6.88 -3.61
CA THR A 191 -14.00 -7.34 -2.21
C THR A 191 -13.65 -8.81 -2.05
N SER A 192 -13.52 -9.57 -3.13
CA SER A 192 -13.08 -10.97 -3.09
C SER A 192 -11.56 -11.13 -2.98
N MET A 193 -10.79 -10.07 -3.26
CA MET A 193 -9.32 -10.12 -3.18
C MET A 193 -8.82 -10.32 -1.75
N GLY A 194 -9.50 -9.72 -0.77
CA GLY A 194 -9.07 -9.73 0.60
C GLY A 194 -9.85 -8.76 1.47
N TYR A 195 -9.56 -8.79 2.77
CA TYR A 195 -10.23 -7.96 3.77
C TYR A 195 -9.31 -7.77 4.99
N THR A 196 -9.65 -6.83 5.87
CA THR A 196 -9.01 -6.76 7.19
C THR A 196 -9.91 -7.46 8.20
N ALA A 197 -9.44 -8.57 8.77
CA ALA A 197 -10.11 -9.25 9.87
C ALA A 197 -9.85 -8.46 11.15
N PHE A 198 -10.91 -8.05 11.85
CA PHE A 198 -10.80 -7.38 13.15
C PHE A 198 -11.21 -8.35 14.25
N GLY A 199 -10.37 -8.44 15.29
CA GLY A 199 -10.59 -9.25 16.46
C GLY A 199 -10.71 -8.42 17.74
N PRO A 200 -11.09 -9.05 18.85
CA PRO A 200 -11.19 -8.37 20.14
C PRO A 200 -9.82 -8.02 20.71
N THR A 201 -9.67 -6.75 21.13
CA THR A 201 -8.47 -6.32 21.87
C THR A 201 -8.43 -6.92 23.29
N ALA A 202 -7.26 -6.96 23.92
CA ALA A 202 -7.15 -7.38 25.32
C ALA A 202 -7.98 -6.46 26.24
N GLN A 203 -7.94 -5.16 25.99
CA GLN A 203 -8.73 -4.15 26.71
C GLN A 203 -10.24 -4.41 26.60
N ALA A 204 -10.71 -4.79 25.41
CA ALA A 204 -12.12 -5.09 25.21
C ALA A 204 -12.60 -6.38 25.91
N LYS A 205 -11.68 -7.29 26.27
CA LYS A 205 -12.00 -8.49 27.07
C LYS A 205 -12.19 -8.16 28.55
N GLU A 206 -11.57 -7.08 29.04
CA GLU A 206 -11.65 -6.64 30.43
C GLU A 206 -12.80 -5.65 30.65
N LYS A 207 -14.04 -6.10 30.41
CA LYS A 207 -15.26 -5.27 30.54
C LYS A 207 -15.34 -4.52 31.88
N ALA A 208 -14.90 -5.13 32.98
CA ALA A 208 -14.94 -4.52 34.30
C ALA A 208 -14.04 -3.29 34.44
N VAL A 209 -12.98 -3.18 33.64
CA VAL A 209 -11.99 -2.09 33.69
C VAL A 209 -12.30 -1.05 32.61
N TYR A 210 -12.59 -1.49 31.38
CA TYR A 210 -12.70 -0.60 30.22
C TYR A 210 -14.15 -0.32 29.78
N GLY A 211 -15.14 -1.01 30.35
CA GLY A 211 -16.56 -0.80 30.04
C GLY A 211 -17.01 -1.23 28.64
N ILE A 212 -16.12 -1.84 27.84
CA ILE A 212 -16.41 -2.26 26.46
C ILE A 212 -17.23 -3.56 26.49
N THR A 213 -18.35 -3.58 25.76
CA THR A 213 -19.19 -4.77 25.63
C THR A 213 -18.74 -5.63 24.45
N ARG A 214 -19.07 -6.93 24.48
CA ARG A 214 -18.75 -7.89 23.42
C ARG A 214 -19.34 -7.53 22.05
N GLU A 215 -20.37 -6.69 22.01
CA GLU A 215 -20.95 -6.18 20.76
C GLU A 215 -20.00 -5.21 20.03
N TYR A 216 -19.09 -4.58 20.76
CA TYR A 216 -18.19 -3.53 20.28
C TYR A 216 -16.71 -3.87 20.51
N ASP A 217 -16.37 -5.14 20.76
CA ASP A 217 -15.01 -5.53 21.15
C ASP A 217 -14.06 -5.67 19.95
N ALA A 218 -14.59 -5.86 18.74
CA ALA A 218 -13.81 -6.03 17.52
C ALA A 218 -13.37 -4.70 16.90
N GLY A 219 -12.07 -4.57 16.61
CA GLY A 219 -11.51 -3.44 15.86
C GLY A 219 -10.76 -2.42 16.71
N PRO A 220 -10.55 -1.20 16.19
CA PRO A 220 -9.90 -0.10 16.92
C PRO A 220 -10.69 0.31 18.17
N VAL A 221 -9.99 0.34 19.30
CA VAL A 221 -10.50 0.79 20.60
C VAL A 221 -9.65 1.97 21.07
N GLY A 222 -10.31 3.02 21.56
CA GLY A 222 -9.68 4.15 22.23
C GLY A 222 -10.22 4.31 23.65
N VAL A 223 -9.32 4.47 24.64
CA VAL A 223 -9.69 4.59 26.06
C VAL A 223 -8.88 5.70 26.73
N VAL A 224 -9.52 6.39 27.69
CA VAL A 224 -8.84 7.28 28.63
C VAL A 224 -8.80 6.60 29.98
N LEU A 225 -7.62 6.56 30.59
CA LEU A 225 -7.41 5.99 31.91
C LEU A 225 -6.93 7.07 32.87
N ASP A 226 -7.42 7.00 34.11
CA ASP A 226 -6.88 7.81 35.21
C ASP A 226 -5.53 7.22 35.64
N SER A 227 -4.46 8.00 35.48
CA SER A 227 -3.16 7.69 36.05
C SER A 227 -3.15 8.16 37.50
N THR A 228 -3.26 7.21 38.43
CA THR A 228 -3.25 7.48 39.88
C THR A 228 -1.85 7.21 40.44
N GLY A 229 -1.24 8.22 41.07
CA GLY A 229 0.16 8.14 41.54
C GLY A 229 0.70 9.50 41.99
N ALA A 230 2.02 9.61 42.17
CA ALA A 230 2.68 10.84 42.65
C ALA A 230 2.50 12.04 41.69
N ASN A 231 2.24 11.78 40.41
CA ASN A 231 1.86 12.78 39.40
C ASN A 231 0.52 12.35 38.77
N PRO A 232 -0.63 12.70 39.37
CA PRO A 232 -1.93 12.31 38.84
C PRO A 232 -2.19 12.92 37.47
N GLY A 233 -2.81 12.17 36.56
CA GLY A 233 -3.07 12.63 35.20
C GLY A 233 -3.98 11.69 34.41
N TYR A 234 -4.09 11.95 33.10
CA TYR A 234 -4.84 11.11 32.17
C TYR A 234 -3.90 10.45 31.17
N GLU A 235 -4.15 9.19 30.86
CA GLU A 235 -3.47 8.45 29.79
C GLU A 235 -4.48 8.13 28.68
N ALA A 236 -4.12 8.46 27.44
CA ALA A 236 -4.89 8.08 26.26
C ALA A 236 -4.22 6.87 25.58
N LEU A 237 -5.00 5.84 25.32
CA LEU A 237 -4.54 4.61 24.67
C LEU A 237 -5.44 4.28 23.49
N VAL A 238 -4.84 3.91 22.36
CA VAL A 238 -5.54 3.37 21.19
C VAL A 238 -4.88 2.06 20.81
N ASN A 239 -5.69 1.02 20.59
CA ASN A 239 -5.21 -0.30 20.21
C ASN A 239 -6.20 -1.00 19.27
N ALA A 240 -5.73 -1.94 18.46
CA ALA A 240 -6.59 -2.84 17.68
C ALA A 240 -5.93 -4.21 17.56
N SER A 241 -6.76 -5.25 17.47
CA SER A 241 -6.35 -6.56 16.97
C SER A 241 -6.89 -6.70 15.55
N ALA A 242 -5.98 -6.71 14.56
CA ALA A 242 -6.35 -6.72 13.16
C ALA A 242 -5.34 -7.52 12.32
N LEU A 243 -5.84 -8.22 11.30
CA LEU A 243 -5.05 -8.96 10.34
C LEU A 243 -5.54 -8.66 8.91
N PRO A 244 -4.74 -7.99 8.07
CA PRO A 244 -5.02 -7.90 6.63
C PRO A 244 -4.87 -9.28 5.99
N VAL A 245 -5.96 -9.85 5.48
CA VAL A 245 -6.03 -11.18 4.84
C VAL A 245 -6.06 -11.01 3.33
N LEU A 246 -5.12 -11.64 2.63
CA LEU A 246 -5.15 -11.78 1.16
C LEU A 246 -5.75 -13.14 0.82
N VAL A 247 -6.93 -13.14 0.21
CA VAL A 247 -7.68 -14.37 -0.12
C VAL A 247 -7.23 -14.94 -1.46
N LYS A 248 -7.07 -14.08 -2.47
CA LYS A 248 -6.68 -14.46 -3.83
C LYS A 248 -5.23 -14.10 -4.10
N SER A 249 -4.31 -14.74 -3.38
CA SER A 249 -2.87 -14.42 -3.46
C SER A 249 -2.28 -14.65 -4.85
N ASN A 250 -2.71 -15.69 -5.56
CA ASN A 250 -2.31 -15.99 -6.94
C ASN A 250 -2.93 -15.04 -7.99
N SER A 251 -3.96 -14.27 -7.65
CA SER A 251 -4.47 -13.18 -8.50
C SER A 251 -3.64 -11.89 -8.35
N THR A 252 -2.47 -11.94 -7.71
CA THR A 252 -1.55 -10.81 -7.60
C THR A 252 -0.18 -11.18 -8.11
N LEU A 253 0.54 -10.23 -8.71
CA LEU A 253 1.96 -10.41 -9.06
C LEU A 253 2.76 -9.18 -8.67
N LYS A 254 3.89 -9.42 -8.00
CA LYS A 254 4.87 -8.37 -7.67
C LYS A 254 6.07 -8.49 -8.59
N ALA A 255 6.45 -7.39 -9.22
CA ALA A 255 7.72 -7.31 -9.94
C ALA A 255 8.55 -6.10 -9.50
N THR A 256 9.81 -6.32 -9.11
CA THR A 256 10.81 -5.25 -8.99
C THR A 256 11.41 -5.00 -10.36
N VAL A 257 11.12 -3.82 -10.93
CA VAL A 257 11.37 -3.51 -12.35
C VAL A 257 12.46 -2.46 -12.56
N LEU A 258 12.93 -1.84 -11.47
CA LEU A 258 14.06 -0.91 -11.42
C LEU A 258 15.06 -1.36 -10.35
N LEU A 259 16.30 -0.86 -10.44
CA LEU A 259 17.35 -1.00 -9.43
C LEU A 259 17.61 0.35 -8.74
#